data_AF-A0A9N8P641-F1
#
_entry.id   AF-A0A9N8P641-F1
#
_cell.length_a   1.000
_cell.length_b   1.000
_cell.length_c   1.000
_cell.angle_alpha   90.00
_cell.angle_beta   90.00
_cell.angle_gamma   90.00
#
_symmetry.space_group_name_H-M   'P 1'
#
loop_
_entity.id
_entity.type
_entity.pdbx_description
1 polymer ?
#
loop_
_entity_poly.entity_id
_entity_poly.type
_entity_poly.pdbx_seq_one_letter_code
_entity_poly.pdbx_strand_id
1 'polypeptide(L)'
;VFQTRFQRLETALNTLVESVAAYNPSISAADALVAADEDLDESLEQLAVHHANYSRILELRATADALDDKIKSTLRTLADTRKELLDIPSSQPAKHTRQVGVEELLSYAKFISKTTVPPTFRGHIPTDLLSQPQPVIPDAPTTQITNGMATPAQNGDNTSTTDQEATSENRAVATLSAETKAMLDPLSQLPFVPWPSQEVIRMGALAAIQGMLEDGTDPTTVLSAEEQEAKRKKRLQAEQEERERRRREDWAARGGNRAAMAEDVFDPDEL
;
A
#
# COMPACT_ATOMS: atom_id res chain seq x y z
N VAL A 1 -6.86 72.13 -21.17
CA VAL A 1 -6.26 72.71 -19.95
C VAL A 1 -4.75 72.81 -20.09
N PHE A 2 -4.02 71.70 -20.25
CA PHE A 2 -2.55 71.71 -20.49
C PHE A 2 -2.14 72.59 -21.69
N GLN A 3 -2.73 72.36 -22.87
CA GLN A 3 -2.47 73.15 -24.08
C GLN A 3 -2.66 74.66 -23.86
N THR A 4 -3.66 75.03 -23.05
CA THR A 4 -4.00 76.41 -22.74
C THR A 4 -2.99 77.04 -21.80
N ARG A 5 -2.51 76.29 -20.79
CA ARG A 5 -1.43 76.73 -19.87
C ARG A 5 -0.09 76.86 -20.61
N PHE A 6 0.22 75.92 -21.51
CA PHE A 6 1.39 75.98 -22.38
C PHE A 6 1.36 77.18 -23.34
N GLN A 7 0.22 77.44 -24.00
CA GLN A 7 0.04 78.65 -24.81
C GLN A 7 0.19 79.95 -24.00
N ARG A 8 -0.20 79.93 -22.72
CA ARG A 8 -0.01 81.07 -21.80
C ARG A 8 1.48 81.28 -21.48
N LEU A 9 2.25 80.21 -21.27
CA LEU A 9 3.71 80.29 -21.12
C LEU A 9 4.36 80.85 -22.39
N GLU A 10 3.99 80.34 -23.57
CA GLU A 10 4.53 80.81 -24.86
C GLU A 10 4.24 82.30 -25.11
N THR A 11 3.02 82.73 -24.81
CA THR A 11 2.64 84.15 -24.93
C THR A 11 3.37 85.03 -23.93
N ALA A 12 3.54 84.61 -22.67
CA ALA A 12 4.32 85.33 -21.66
C ALA A 12 5.83 85.38 -22.00
N LEU A 13 6.36 84.33 -22.61
CA LEU A 13 7.75 84.30 -23.07
C LEU A 13 7.96 85.25 -24.26
N ASN A 14 7.04 85.22 -25.23
CA ASN A 14 7.10 86.14 -26.37
C ASN A 14 7.00 87.61 -25.94
N THR A 15 6.14 87.94 -24.96
CA THR A 15 6.03 89.31 -24.44
C THR A 15 7.29 89.75 -23.70
N LEU A 16 7.94 88.85 -22.93
CA LEU A 16 9.21 89.14 -22.29
C LEU A 16 10.32 89.40 -23.32
N VAL A 17 10.43 88.54 -24.34
CA VAL A 17 11.42 88.67 -25.43
C VAL A 17 11.23 89.99 -26.18
N GLU A 18 9.99 90.36 -26.48
CA GLU A 18 9.68 91.63 -27.13
C GLU A 18 10.04 92.84 -26.25
N SER A 19 9.79 92.76 -24.93
CA SER A 19 10.20 93.82 -23.99
C SER A 19 11.72 94.01 -23.93
N VAL A 20 12.49 92.92 -23.98
CA VAL A 20 13.95 92.93 -23.97
C VAL A 20 14.50 93.42 -25.32
N ALA A 21 13.92 92.98 -26.44
CA ALA A 21 14.29 93.43 -27.78
C ALA A 21 14.00 94.93 -28.00
N ALA A 22 12.95 95.45 -27.37
CA ALA A 22 12.61 96.87 -27.35
C ALA A 22 13.47 97.69 -26.37
N TYR A 23 14.50 97.09 -25.75
CA TYR A 23 15.37 97.70 -24.74
C TYR A 23 14.63 98.27 -23.51
N ASN A 24 13.44 97.74 -23.20
CA ASN A 24 12.62 98.12 -22.06
C ASN A 24 12.22 96.87 -21.25
N PRO A 25 13.14 96.32 -20.44
CA PRO A 25 12.89 95.09 -19.69
C PRO A 25 11.77 95.32 -18.66
N SER A 26 10.62 94.67 -18.86
CA SER A 26 9.47 94.79 -17.95
C SER A 26 9.47 93.68 -16.89
N ILE A 27 9.59 94.07 -15.62
CA ILE A 27 9.53 93.15 -14.46
C ILE A 27 8.18 92.42 -14.41
N SER A 28 7.09 93.10 -14.77
CA SER A 28 5.75 92.50 -14.83
C SER A 28 5.63 91.35 -15.84
N ALA A 29 6.38 91.37 -16.95
CA ALA A 29 6.38 90.26 -17.91
C ALA A 29 7.18 89.06 -17.38
N ALA A 30 8.23 89.31 -16.59
CA ALA A 30 8.99 88.26 -15.92
C ALA A 30 8.13 87.57 -14.84
N ASP A 31 7.42 88.35 -14.01
CA ASP A 31 6.50 87.79 -13.00
C ASP A 31 5.36 87.00 -13.64
N ALA A 32 4.83 87.45 -14.78
CA ALA A 32 3.81 86.74 -15.54
C ALA A 32 4.31 85.42 -16.14
N LEU A 33 5.59 85.36 -16.53
CA LEU A 33 6.24 84.13 -17.00
C LEU A 33 6.41 83.13 -15.87
N VAL A 34 6.89 83.58 -14.69
CA VAL A 34 7.03 82.73 -13.50
C VAL A 34 5.68 82.14 -13.09
N ALA A 35 4.62 82.95 -13.03
CA ALA A 35 3.29 82.45 -12.71
C ALA A 35 2.75 81.44 -13.75
N ALA A 36 3.07 81.63 -15.04
CA ALA A 36 2.67 80.69 -16.10
C ALA A 36 3.46 79.37 -16.05
N ASP A 37 4.71 79.41 -15.57
CA ASP A 37 5.57 78.25 -15.35
C ASP A 37 5.08 77.41 -14.16
N GLU A 38 4.80 78.05 -13.02
CA GLU A 38 4.19 77.40 -11.85
C GLU A 38 2.84 76.74 -12.20
N ASP A 39 2.00 77.41 -12.98
CA ASP A 39 0.75 76.84 -13.51
C ASP A 39 1.02 75.62 -14.41
N LEU A 40 2.08 75.63 -15.23
CA LEU A 40 2.42 74.50 -16.10
C LEU A 40 2.90 73.30 -15.28
N ASP A 41 3.76 73.53 -14.29
CA ASP A 41 4.28 72.50 -13.40
C ASP A 41 3.16 71.79 -12.64
N GLU A 42 2.22 72.54 -12.05
CA GLU A 42 1.04 71.96 -11.38
C GLU A 42 0.26 71.04 -12.34
N SER A 43 0.14 71.42 -13.61
CA SER A 43 -0.59 70.63 -14.59
C SER A 43 0.16 69.36 -15.02
N LEU A 44 1.50 69.39 -15.03
CA LEU A 44 2.34 68.23 -15.28
C LEU A 44 2.28 67.25 -14.12
N GLU A 45 2.31 67.74 -12.89
CA GLU A 45 2.12 66.91 -11.69
C GLU A 45 0.75 66.22 -11.69
N GLN A 46 -0.31 66.97 -11.98
CA GLN A 46 -1.67 66.40 -12.12
C GLN A 46 -1.74 65.33 -13.21
N LEU A 47 -1.07 65.54 -14.34
CA LEU A 47 -1.00 64.55 -15.43
C LEU A 47 -0.26 63.29 -15.00
N ALA A 48 0.87 63.43 -14.31
CA ALA A 48 1.64 62.31 -13.80
C ALA A 48 0.81 61.47 -12.80
N VAL A 49 0.09 62.13 -11.90
CA VAL A 49 -0.84 61.46 -10.97
C VAL A 49 -1.97 60.74 -11.72
N HIS A 50 -2.57 61.38 -12.73
CA HIS A 50 -3.62 60.74 -13.53
C HIS A 50 -3.10 59.52 -14.29
N HIS A 51 -1.88 59.59 -14.84
CA HIS A 51 -1.25 58.45 -15.51
C HIS A 51 -1.00 57.28 -14.55
N ALA A 52 -0.48 57.55 -13.35
CA ALA A 52 -0.30 56.53 -12.31
C ALA A 52 -1.63 55.92 -11.83
N ASN A 53 -2.68 56.74 -11.70
CA ASN A 53 -4.01 56.25 -11.36
C ASN A 53 -4.60 55.39 -12.50
N TYR A 54 -4.40 55.81 -13.75
CA TYR A 54 -4.89 55.07 -14.90
C TYR A 54 -4.21 53.71 -15.05
N SER A 55 -2.87 53.63 -14.89
CA SER A 55 -2.16 52.35 -14.90
C SER A 55 -2.67 51.42 -13.81
N ARG A 56 -2.90 51.95 -12.61
CA ARG A 56 -3.49 51.19 -11.49
C ARG A 56 -4.91 50.71 -11.80
N ILE A 57 -5.74 51.52 -12.46
CA ILE A 57 -7.09 51.10 -12.88
C ILE A 57 -7.01 49.96 -13.89
N LEU A 58 -6.07 50.00 -14.83
CA LEU A 58 -5.86 48.91 -15.79
C LEU A 58 -5.42 47.62 -15.11
N GLU A 59 -4.48 47.70 -14.16
CA GLU A 59 -4.08 46.56 -13.34
C GLU A 59 -5.26 45.98 -12.57
N LEU A 60 -6.04 46.82 -11.89
CA LEU A 60 -7.22 46.38 -11.14
C LEU A 60 -8.25 45.70 -12.04
N ARG A 61 -8.47 46.22 -13.27
CA ARG A 61 -9.36 45.57 -14.25
C ARG A 61 -8.83 44.21 -14.67
N ALA A 62 -7.55 44.11 -15.00
CA ALA A 62 -6.92 42.83 -15.34
C ALA A 62 -7.04 41.82 -14.19
N THR A 63 -6.89 42.26 -12.93
CA THR A 63 -7.07 41.38 -11.78
C THR A 63 -8.53 40.95 -11.59
N ALA A 64 -9.49 41.83 -11.84
CA ALA A 64 -10.91 41.49 -11.77
C ALA A 64 -11.29 40.45 -12.82
N ASP A 65 -10.86 40.65 -14.08
CA ASP A 65 -11.08 39.71 -15.17
C ASP A 65 -10.46 38.33 -14.86
N ALA A 66 -9.25 38.31 -14.31
CA ALA A 66 -8.58 37.07 -13.91
C ALA A 66 -9.31 36.33 -12.76
N LEU A 67 -9.85 37.07 -11.79
CA LEU A 67 -10.65 36.50 -10.70
C LEU A 67 -11.97 35.94 -11.22
N ASP A 68 -12.64 36.63 -12.14
CA ASP A 68 -13.87 36.15 -12.77
C ASP A 68 -13.64 34.85 -13.56
N ASP A 69 -12.55 34.76 -14.31
CA ASP A 69 -12.19 33.54 -15.03
C ASP A 69 -11.88 32.37 -14.08
N LYS A 70 -11.24 32.66 -12.94
CA LYS A 70 -11.05 31.67 -11.87
C LYS A 70 -12.39 31.18 -11.33
N ILE A 71 -13.35 32.08 -11.04
CA ILE A 71 -14.69 31.71 -10.55
C ILE A 71 -15.43 30.87 -11.59
N LYS A 72 -15.38 31.24 -12.87
CA LYS A 72 -15.97 30.44 -13.96
C LYS A 72 -15.34 29.05 -14.04
N SER A 73 -14.02 28.94 -13.93
CA SER A 73 -13.32 27.65 -13.95
C SER A 73 -13.70 26.78 -12.77
N THR A 74 -13.78 27.33 -11.55
CA THR A 74 -14.11 26.55 -10.35
C THR A 74 -15.55 26.07 -10.40
N LEU A 75 -16.48 26.93 -10.84
CA LEU A 75 -17.87 26.54 -11.04
C LEU A 75 -17.98 25.44 -12.10
N ARG A 76 -17.26 25.56 -13.21
CA ARG A 76 -17.23 24.53 -14.25
C ARG A 76 -16.69 23.20 -13.71
N THR A 77 -15.56 23.22 -13.00
CA THR A 77 -15.01 22.01 -12.37
C THR A 77 -15.97 21.39 -11.36
N LEU A 78 -16.67 22.20 -10.56
CA LEU A 78 -17.65 21.70 -9.59
C LEU A 78 -18.89 21.12 -10.27
N ALA A 79 -19.32 21.69 -11.39
CA ALA A 79 -20.40 21.14 -12.21
C ALA A 79 -19.98 19.82 -12.85
N ASP A 80 -18.75 19.74 -13.37
CA ASP A 80 -18.20 18.53 -13.99
C ASP A 80 -18.00 17.42 -12.96
N THR A 81 -17.46 17.71 -11.77
CA THR A 81 -17.34 16.71 -10.69
C THR A 81 -18.69 16.28 -10.17
N ARG A 82 -19.67 17.19 -10.05
CA ARG A 82 -21.04 16.82 -9.70
C ARG A 82 -21.63 15.88 -10.75
N LYS A 83 -21.42 16.17 -12.03
CA LYS A 83 -21.88 15.30 -13.12
C LYS A 83 -21.22 13.93 -13.03
N GLU A 84 -19.90 13.88 -12.84
CA GLU A 84 -19.15 12.64 -12.67
C GLU A 84 -19.68 11.82 -11.48
N LEU A 85 -19.91 12.45 -10.31
CA LEU A 85 -20.46 11.77 -9.14
C LEU A 85 -21.87 11.22 -9.36
N LEU A 86 -22.69 11.90 -10.17
CA LEU A 86 -24.01 11.40 -10.55
C LEU A 86 -23.93 10.28 -11.59
N ASP A 87 -22.92 10.34 -12.47
CA ASP A 87 -22.65 9.32 -13.48
C ASP A 87 -22.04 8.05 -12.86
N ILE A 88 -21.38 8.13 -11.70
CA ILE A 88 -20.97 6.95 -10.94
C ILE A 88 -22.24 6.15 -10.62
N PRO A 89 -22.43 4.95 -11.21
CA PRO A 89 -23.58 4.14 -10.87
C PRO A 89 -23.43 3.78 -9.40
N SER A 90 -24.33 4.32 -8.58
CA SER A 90 -24.47 3.86 -7.20
C SER A 90 -24.59 2.36 -7.29
N SER A 91 -23.61 1.63 -6.73
CA SER A 91 -23.62 0.18 -6.64
C SER A 91 -24.79 -0.19 -5.74
N GLN A 92 -26.00 -0.14 -6.29
CA GLN A 92 -27.18 -0.69 -5.68
C GLN A 92 -26.81 -2.14 -5.38
N PRO A 93 -26.91 -2.58 -4.12
CA PRO A 93 -26.64 -3.96 -3.79
C PRO A 93 -27.50 -4.80 -4.73
N ALA A 94 -26.86 -5.73 -5.45
CA ALA A 94 -27.55 -6.57 -6.41
C ALA A 94 -28.83 -7.12 -5.78
N LYS A 95 -29.94 -7.20 -6.54
CA LYS A 95 -31.25 -7.67 -6.03
C LYS A 95 -31.20 -9.07 -5.37
N HIS A 96 -30.08 -9.78 -5.52
CA HIS A 96 -29.80 -11.09 -4.96
C HIS A 96 -28.63 -11.07 -3.96
N THR A 97 -28.43 -10.00 -3.17
CA THR A 97 -27.50 -10.05 -2.04
C THR A 97 -28.02 -11.05 -1.01
N ARG A 98 -27.33 -12.19 -0.86
CA ARG A 98 -27.54 -13.11 0.26
C ARG A 98 -27.24 -12.35 1.55
N GLN A 99 -28.23 -12.23 2.42
CA GLN A 99 -28.01 -11.70 3.76
C GLN A 99 -27.13 -12.70 4.52
N VAL A 100 -25.96 -12.25 4.97
CA VAL A 100 -25.02 -13.06 5.76
C VAL A 100 -25.26 -12.73 7.23
N GLY A 101 -25.43 -13.77 8.06
CA GLY A 101 -25.59 -13.59 9.50
C GLY A 101 -24.30 -13.13 10.17
N VAL A 102 -24.41 -12.37 11.25
CA VAL A 102 -23.23 -11.88 12.01
C VAL A 102 -22.38 -13.06 12.51
N GLU A 103 -23.02 -14.13 12.97
CA GLU A 103 -22.32 -15.33 13.47
C GLU A 103 -21.54 -16.06 12.36
N GLU A 104 -22.11 -16.17 11.16
CA GLU A 104 -21.43 -16.75 9.99
C GLU A 104 -20.22 -15.89 9.59
N LEU A 105 -20.37 -14.56 9.66
CA LEU A 105 -19.29 -13.62 9.35
C LEU A 105 -18.16 -13.68 10.39
N LEU A 106 -18.49 -13.73 11.68
CA LEU A 106 -17.51 -13.79 12.77
C LEU A 106 -16.79 -15.14 12.82
N SER A 107 -17.51 -16.25 12.61
CA SER A 107 -16.89 -17.57 12.51
C SER A 107 -15.95 -17.65 11.30
N TYR A 108 -16.37 -17.19 10.13
CA TYR A 108 -15.51 -17.11 8.96
C TYR A 108 -14.29 -16.20 9.17
N ALA A 109 -14.49 -15.02 9.76
CA ALA A 109 -13.41 -14.11 10.14
C ALA A 109 -12.41 -14.78 11.08
N LYS A 110 -12.87 -15.59 12.04
CA LYS A 110 -12.01 -16.37 12.94
C LYS A 110 -11.19 -17.41 12.17
N PHE A 111 -11.72 -18.04 11.13
CA PHE A 111 -10.97 -19.00 10.32
C PHE A 111 -9.90 -18.33 9.45
N ILE A 112 -10.22 -17.21 8.81
CA ILE A 112 -9.29 -16.52 7.91
C ILE A 112 -8.28 -15.64 8.65
N SER A 113 -8.49 -15.30 9.92
CA SER A 113 -7.57 -14.43 10.68
C SER A 113 -6.16 -15.01 10.79
N LYS A 114 -6.04 -16.34 10.88
CA LYS A 114 -4.74 -17.03 10.93
C LYS A 114 -4.00 -16.99 9.58
N THR A 115 -4.74 -16.95 8.49
CA THR A 115 -4.21 -17.02 7.12
C THR A 115 -4.27 -15.69 6.38
N THR A 116 -4.74 -14.63 7.03
CA THR A 116 -4.87 -13.29 6.46
C THR A 116 -4.09 -12.32 7.34
N VAL A 117 -2.94 -11.90 6.84
CA VAL A 117 -2.13 -10.85 7.48
C VAL A 117 -2.77 -9.48 7.18
N PRO A 118 -2.97 -8.61 8.19
CA PRO A 118 -3.49 -7.28 7.97
C PRO A 118 -2.62 -6.50 6.99
N PRO A 119 -3.18 -5.56 6.21
CA PRO A 119 -2.41 -4.79 5.22
C PRO A 119 -1.19 -4.08 5.81
N THR A 120 -1.25 -3.71 7.09
CA THR A 120 -0.19 -3.03 7.84
C THR A 120 1.03 -3.89 8.15
N PHE A 121 0.90 -5.22 8.07
CA PHE A 121 1.99 -6.17 8.30
C PHE A 121 2.66 -6.63 7.00
N ARG A 122 2.12 -6.24 5.84
CA ARG A 122 2.83 -6.39 4.57
C ARG A 122 3.82 -5.23 4.52
N GLY A 123 5.12 -5.52 4.63
CA GLY A 123 6.15 -4.51 4.47
C GLY A 123 5.85 -3.66 3.23
N HIS A 124 5.83 -2.34 3.40
CA HIS A 124 5.62 -1.42 2.29
C HIS A 124 6.63 -1.77 1.19
N ILE A 125 6.12 -2.17 0.02
CA ILE A 125 6.97 -2.26 -1.17
C ILE A 125 7.48 -0.84 -1.37
N PRO A 126 8.80 -0.58 -1.29
CA PRO A 126 9.31 0.77 -1.46
C PRO A 126 8.83 1.29 -2.82
N THR A 127 8.17 2.45 -2.78
CA THR A 127 7.57 3.16 -3.91
C THR A 127 8.57 3.51 -5.02
N ASP A 128 9.86 3.34 -4.74
CA ASP A 128 10.97 3.51 -5.70
C ASP A 128 10.92 2.49 -6.85
N LEU A 129 10.27 1.33 -6.64
CA LEU A 129 10.05 0.32 -7.70
C LEU A 129 8.80 0.58 -8.56
N LEU A 130 7.93 1.52 -8.18
CA LEU A 130 6.74 1.88 -8.97
C LEU A 130 6.96 3.10 -9.89
N SER A 131 8.09 3.81 -9.75
CA SER A 131 8.30 5.11 -10.40
C SER A 131 9.40 5.14 -11.46
N GLN A 132 9.93 3.99 -11.89
CA GLN A 132 10.83 3.95 -13.04
C GLN A 132 10.05 3.91 -14.36
N PRO A 133 10.21 4.90 -15.27
CA PRO A 133 9.66 4.81 -16.62
C PRO A 133 10.38 3.70 -17.39
N GLN A 134 9.63 2.68 -17.84
CA GLN A 134 10.14 1.66 -18.76
C GLN A 134 10.52 2.29 -20.12
N PRO A 135 11.66 1.92 -20.73
CA PRO A 135 11.98 2.31 -22.09
C PRO A 135 11.08 1.56 -23.09
N VAL A 136 10.49 2.32 -24.01
CA VAL A 136 9.64 1.86 -25.11
C VAL A 136 10.45 1.08 -26.16
N ILE A 137 10.03 -0.14 -26.49
CA ILE A 137 10.42 -0.87 -27.71
C ILE A 137 9.10 -1.26 -28.41
N PRO A 138 8.93 -0.99 -29.72
CA PRO A 138 7.70 -1.29 -30.44
C PRO A 138 7.65 -2.74 -30.96
N ASP A 139 6.43 -3.26 -31.10
CA ASP A 139 5.98 -4.48 -31.80
C ASP A 139 6.11 -5.86 -31.12
N ALA A 140 5.03 -6.31 -30.45
CA ALA A 140 4.46 -7.68 -30.42
C ALA A 140 3.20 -7.74 -29.51
N PRO A 141 2.23 -8.67 -29.73
CA PRO A 141 0.84 -8.50 -29.29
C PRO A 141 0.61 -8.74 -27.80
N THR A 142 -0.23 -7.88 -27.21
CA THR A 142 -0.66 -7.90 -25.81
C THR A 142 -1.48 -9.14 -25.47
N THR A 143 -0.85 -10.13 -24.85
CA THR A 143 -1.52 -11.05 -23.92
C THR A 143 -1.23 -10.61 -22.50
N GLN A 144 -2.29 -10.24 -21.76
CA GLN A 144 -2.24 -10.00 -20.32
C GLN A 144 -1.79 -11.25 -19.58
N ILE A 145 -0.64 -11.17 -18.89
CA ILE A 145 -0.15 -12.12 -17.89
C ILE A 145 0.80 -11.32 -16.99
N THR A 146 0.35 -10.83 -15.82
CA THR A 146 0.40 -11.45 -14.48
C THR A 146 1.77 -12.02 -14.07
N ASN A 147 2.31 -11.44 -12.98
CA ASN A 147 3.28 -11.97 -12.02
C ASN A 147 4.46 -12.84 -12.51
N GLY A 148 5.68 -12.29 -12.47
CA GLY A 148 6.93 -13.06 -12.46
C GLY A 148 8.15 -12.15 -12.27
N MET A 149 8.80 -12.20 -11.11
CA MET A 149 10.13 -12.81 -10.88
C MET A 149 11.32 -12.06 -11.50
N ALA A 150 12.10 -11.40 -10.63
CA ALA A 150 13.52 -11.15 -10.84
C ALA A 150 14.28 -11.69 -9.62
N THR A 151 15.03 -12.77 -9.82
CA THR A 151 16.06 -13.27 -8.91
C THR A 151 17.25 -12.30 -8.90
N PRO A 152 17.88 -12.05 -7.74
CA PRO A 152 19.32 -11.81 -7.72
C PRO A 152 20.05 -13.02 -7.12
N ALA A 153 21.22 -13.24 -7.69
CA ALA A 153 22.09 -14.38 -7.52
C ALA A 153 22.72 -14.49 -6.13
N GLN A 154 23.02 -15.74 -5.81
CA GLN A 154 23.76 -16.26 -4.68
C GLN A 154 25.23 -15.78 -4.66
N ASN A 155 25.68 -15.33 -3.50
CA ASN A 155 27.06 -15.28 -2.97
C ASN A 155 26.92 -14.70 -1.55
N GLY A 156 27.49 -15.21 -0.46
CA GLY A 156 28.34 -16.35 -0.14
C GLY A 156 28.65 -16.19 1.35
N ASP A 157 28.58 -17.29 2.08
CA ASP A 157 29.29 -17.61 3.34
C ASP A 157 29.39 -16.54 4.46
N ASN A 158 28.72 -16.79 5.59
CA ASN A 158 29.46 -16.97 6.83
C ASN A 158 28.64 -17.70 7.90
N THR A 159 29.20 -18.82 8.32
CA THR A 159 28.78 -19.64 9.44
C THR A 159 29.33 -19.07 10.74
N SER A 160 28.47 -18.83 11.73
CA SER A 160 28.87 -18.97 13.14
C SER A 160 27.63 -19.15 14.03
N THR A 161 27.42 -20.40 14.42
CA THR A 161 26.69 -20.86 15.61
C THR A 161 27.25 -20.22 16.88
N THR A 162 26.38 -19.70 17.76
CA THR A 162 26.40 -19.98 19.22
C THR A 162 25.02 -19.69 19.81
N ASP A 163 24.44 -20.69 20.47
CA ASP A 163 23.31 -20.56 21.39
C ASP A 163 23.65 -19.64 22.56
N GLN A 164 22.74 -18.73 22.93
CA GLN A 164 22.48 -18.39 24.33
C GLN A 164 21.19 -17.58 24.48
N GLU A 165 20.21 -18.20 25.12
CA GLU A 165 19.07 -17.54 25.75
C GLU A 165 19.58 -16.54 26.79
N ALA A 166 19.29 -15.26 26.58
CA ALA A 166 19.33 -14.26 27.62
C ALA A 166 18.21 -13.25 27.36
N THR A 167 17.15 -13.37 28.14
CA THR A 167 16.13 -12.33 28.35
C THR A 167 16.79 -11.05 28.85
N SER A 168 17.10 -10.15 27.91
CA SER A 168 17.42 -8.76 28.18
C SER A 168 16.58 -7.92 27.24
N GLU A 169 15.48 -7.36 27.76
CA GLU A 169 14.67 -6.41 27.01
C GLU A 169 15.52 -5.17 26.71
N ASN A 170 15.98 -5.05 25.46
CA ASN A 170 16.71 -3.89 24.99
C ASN A 170 15.85 -2.63 25.14
N ARG A 171 16.30 -1.69 25.98
CA ARG A 171 15.65 -0.39 26.25
C ARG A 171 15.33 0.43 24.99
N ALA A 172 16.03 0.18 23.88
CA ALA A 172 15.76 0.77 22.57
C ALA A 172 14.44 0.29 21.93
N VAL A 173 14.02 -0.95 22.21
CA VAL A 173 12.75 -1.50 21.70
C VAL A 173 11.57 -0.92 22.47
N ALA A 174 11.76 -0.52 23.75
CA ALA A 174 10.68 0.05 24.58
C ALA A 174 10.16 1.41 24.08
N THR A 175 11.02 2.24 23.45
CA THR A 175 10.66 3.56 22.91
C THR A 175 10.06 3.52 21.50
N LEU A 176 10.03 2.35 20.86
CA LEU A 176 9.45 2.19 19.53
C LEU A 176 7.91 2.29 19.57
N SER A 177 7.34 2.88 18.53
CA SER A 177 5.88 2.91 18.32
C SER A 177 5.32 1.48 18.28
N ALA A 178 4.05 1.31 18.63
CA ALA A 178 3.41 -0.01 18.56
C ALA A 178 3.52 -0.64 17.15
N GLU A 179 3.50 0.20 16.12
CA GLU A 179 3.71 -0.18 14.72
C GLU A 179 5.12 -0.71 14.46
N THR A 180 6.16 0.00 14.89
CA THR A 180 7.56 -0.45 14.71
C THR A 180 7.89 -1.68 15.55
N LYS A 181 7.30 -1.82 16.75
CA LYS A 181 7.40 -3.07 17.54
C LYS A 181 6.77 -4.27 16.85
N ALA A 182 5.61 -4.08 16.22
CA ALA A 182 4.93 -5.13 15.46
C ALA A 182 5.72 -5.53 14.19
N MET A 183 6.49 -4.62 13.60
CA MET A 183 7.42 -4.92 12.50
C MET A 183 8.71 -5.61 12.95
N LEU A 184 9.07 -5.52 14.23
CA LEU A 184 10.23 -6.23 14.80
C LEU A 184 9.86 -7.60 15.36
N ASP A 185 8.57 -7.95 15.43
CA ASP A 185 8.12 -9.28 15.82
C ASP A 185 8.72 -10.31 14.85
N PRO A 186 9.44 -11.35 15.31
CA PRO A 186 9.96 -12.41 14.44
C PRO A 186 8.89 -13.05 13.56
N LEU A 187 7.60 -12.96 13.94
CA LEU A 187 6.48 -13.42 13.12
C LEU A 187 6.27 -12.58 11.85
N SER A 188 6.70 -11.32 11.83
CA SER A 188 6.63 -10.41 10.68
C SER A 188 7.66 -10.75 9.58
N GLN A 189 8.68 -11.54 9.91
CA GLN A 189 9.74 -11.95 8.97
C GLN A 189 9.40 -13.25 8.22
N LEU A 190 8.34 -13.98 8.60
CA LEU A 190 7.93 -15.14 7.84
C LEU A 190 7.31 -14.70 6.50
N PRO A 191 7.75 -15.29 5.37
CA PRO A 191 7.17 -14.98 4.06
C PRO A 191 5.70 -15.39 4.05
N PHE A 192 4.82 -14.39 4.04
CA PHE A 192 3.40 -14.61 3.83
C PHE A 192 3.15 -15.06 2.38
N VAL A 193 2.74 -16.30 2.20
CA VAL A 193 2.30 -16.83 0.90
C VAL A 193 0.76 -16.89 0.91
N PRO A 194 0.06 -16.08 0.09
CA PRO A 194 -1.41 -15.97 0.15
C PRO A 194 -2.16 -17.19 -0.42
N TRP A 195 -1.44 -18.18 -0.93
CA TRP A 195 -1.96 -19.42 -1.47
C TRP A 195 -1.33 -20.62 -0.74
N PRO A 196 -1.96 -21.81 -0.76
CA PRO A 196 -1.38 -23.00 -0.13
C PRO A 196 0.04 -23.28 -0.64
N SER A 197 0.94 -23.67 0.27
CA SER A 197 2.31 -24.03 -0.11
C SER A 197 2.33 -25.32 -0.92
N GLN A 198 3.40 -25.50 -1.71
CA GLN A 198 3.57 -26.69 -2.55
C GLN A 198 3.51 -27.98 -1.73
N GLU A 199 4.01 -27.97 -0.50
CA GLU A 199 3.94 -29.14 0.39
C GLU A 199 2.49 -29.46 0.78
N VAL A 200 1.67 -28.45 1.10
CA VAL A 200 0.24 -28.63 1.39
C VAL A 200 -0.51 -29.16 0.16
N ILE A 201 -0.15 -28.69 -1.04
CA ILE A 201 -0.72 -29.17 -2.30
C ILE A 201 -0.34 -30.65 -2.53
N ARG A 202 0.94 -31.00 -2.31
CA ARG A 202 1.47 -32.36 -2.49
C ARG A 202 0.88 -33.36 -1.49
N MET A 203 0.58 -32.92 -0.27
CA MET A 203 -0.10 -33.73 0.74
C MET A 203 -1.63 -33.79 0.53
N GLY A 204 -2.18 -33.02 -0.40
CA GLY A 204 -3.61 -32.97 -0.66
C GLY A 204 -4.16 -34.28 -1.23
N ALA A 205 -5.44 -34.56 -0.97
CA ALA A 205 -6.12 -35.74 -1.49
C ALA A 205 -6.05 -35.86 -3.03
N LEU A 206 -6.04 -34.73 -3.73
CA LEU A 206 -5.92 -34.71 -5.19
C LEU A 206 -4.54 -35.19 -5.67
N ALA A 207 -3.47 -34.79 -4.98
CA ALA A 207 -2.11 -35.24 -5.29
C ALA A 207 -1.94 -36.75 -5.01
N ALA A 208 -2.59 -37.25 -3.95
CA ALA A 208 -2.63 -38.69 -3.67
C ALA A 208 -3.33 -39.49 -4.79
N ILE A 209 -4.47 -38.99 -5.29
CA ILE A 209 -5.18 -39.61 -6.43
C ILE A 209 -4.32 -39.60 -7.69
N GLN A 210 -3.60 -38.50 -7.95
CA GLN A 210 -2.67 -38.41 -9.08
C GLN A 210 -1.54 -39.43 -8.95
N GLY A 211 -0.93 -39.57 -7.77
CA GLY A 211 0.10 -40.58 -7.53
C GLY A 211 -0.41 -42.02 -7.76
N MET A 212 -1.62 -42.33 -7.31
CA MET A 212 -2.23 -43.64 -7.56
C MET A 212 -2.45 -43.91 -9.06
N LEU A 213 -2.88 -42.89 -9.80
CA LEU A 213 -3.05 -42.97 -11.24
C LEU A 213 -1.71 -43.16 -11.97
N GLU A 214 -0.66 -42.47 -11.54
CA GLU A 214 0.72 -42.61 -12.04
C GLU A 214 1.30 -44.00 -11.75
N ASP A 215 0.97 -44.58 -10.59
CA ASP A 215 1.31 -45.96 -10.20
C ASP A 215 0.42 -47.02 -10.90
N GLY A 216 -0.52 -46.60 -11.76
CA GLY A 216 -1.42 -47.50 -12.50
C GLY A 216 -2.50 -48.16 -11.64
N THR A 217 -2.74 -47.64 -10.43
CA THR A 217 -3.75 -48.14 -9.50
C THR A 217 -5.03 -47.28 -9.61
N ASP A 218 -6.16 -47.92 -9.91
CA ASP A 218 -7.43 -47.21 -10.10
C ASP A 218 -7.92 -46.57 -8.77
N PRO A 219 -8.10 -45.24 -8.72
CA PRO A 219 -8.46 -44.52 -7.50
C PRO A 219 -9.83 -44.90 -6.93
N THR A 220 -10.70 -45.54 -7.70
CA THR A 220 -12.01 -46.00 -7.25
C THR A 220 -11.99 -47.36 -6.54
N THR A 221 -10.90 -48.12 -6.71
CA THR A 221 -10.76 -49.50 -6.20
C THR A 221 -10.05 -49.58 -4.85
N VAL A 222 -9.42 -48.48 -4.44
CA VAL A 222 -8.64 -48.41 -3.22
C VAL A 222 -9.54 -47.98 -2.07
N LEU A 223 -9.64 -48.85 -1.06
CA LEU A 223 -10.41 -48.66 0.17
C LEU A 223 -10.18 -47.27 0.76
N SER A 224 -11.22 -46.66 1.32
CA SER A 224 -11.13 -45.35 2.00
C SER A 224 -9.99 -45.35 3.01
N ALA A 225 -9.36 -44.19 3.23
CA ALA A 225 -8.24 -44.05 4.18
C ALA A 225 -8.57 -44.63 5.57
N GLU A 226 -9.82 -44.49 6.03
CA GLU A 226 -10.31 -45.08 7.29
C GLU A 226 -10.36 -46.61 7.27
N GLU A 227 -10.74 -47.22 6.14
CA GLU A 227 -10.78 -48.68 6.00
C GLU A 227 -9.39 -49.28 5.88
N GLN A 228 -8.45 -48.57 5.25
CA GLN A 228 -7.05 -48.98 5.21
C GLN A 228 -6.43 -48.97 6.60
N GLU A 229 -6.68 -47.93 7.40
CA GLU A 229 -6.22 -47.86 8.78
C GLU A 229 -6.86 -48.94 9.66
N ALA A 230 -8.17 -49.20 9.51
CA ALA A 230 -8.85 -50.27 10.21
C ALA A 230 -8.28 -51.65 9.84
N LYS A 231 -7.97 -51.88 8.57
CA LYS A 231 -7.33 -53.11 8.09
C LYS A 231 -5.89 -53.23 8.63
N ARG A 232 -5.14 -52.13 8.70
CA ARG A 232 -3.79 -52.10 9.27
C ARG A 232 -3.80 -52.42 10.77
N LYS A 233 -4.76 -51.84 11.52
CA LYS A 233 -5.00 -52.16 12.94
C LYS A 233 -5.41 -53.62 13.15
N LYS A 234 -6.31 -54.16 12.32
CA LYS A 234 -6.71 -55.58 12.38
C LYS A 234 -5.54 -56.52 12.08
N ARG A 235 -4.68 -56.21 11.09
CA ARG A 235 -3.48 -57.02 10.80
C ARG A 235 -2.50 -56.99 11.98
N LEU A 236 -2.27 -55.83 12.58
CA LEU A 236 -1.41 -55.70 13.77
C LEU A 236 -1.97 -56.47 14.98
N GLN A 237 -3.29 -56.42 15.20
CA GLN A 237 -3.94 -57.18 16.27
C GLN A 237 -3.82 -58.69 16.03
N ALA A 238 -4.06 -59.16 14.81
CA ALA A 238 -3.91 -60.57 14.46
C ALA A 238 -2.46 -61.06 14.60
N GLU A 239 -1.47 -60.23 14.22
CA GLU A 239 -0.05 -60.56 14.39
C GLU A 239 0.37 -60.58 15.87
N GLN A 240 -0.19 -59.69 16.70
CA GLN A 240 0.01 -59.73 18.15
C GLN A 240 -0.61 -60.98 18.77
N GLU A 241 -1.82 -61.34 18.36
CA GLU A 241 -2.52 -62.53 18.83
C GLU A 241 -1.81 -63.82 18.39
N GLU A 242 -1.28 -63.86 17.17
CA GLU A 242 -0.47 -64.98 16.67
C GLU A 242 0.87 -65.09 17.40
N ARG A 243 1.54 -63.95 17.69
CA ARG A 243 2.74 -63.91 18.54
C ARG A 243 2.44 -64.37 19.97
N GLU A 244 1.27 -64.04 20.50
CA GLU A 244 0.83 -64.54 21.81
C GLU A 244 0.47 -66.02 21.79
N ARG A 245 -0.20 -66.50 20.73
CA ARG A 245 -0.49 -67.91 20.54
C ARG A 245 0.79 -68.71 20.44
N ARG A 246 1.77 -68.23 19.67
CA ARG A 246 3.09 -68.85 19.54
C ARG A 246 3.86 -68.82 20.87
N ARG A 247 3.82 -67.72 21.63
CA ARG A 247 4.38 -67.69 23.01
C ARG A 247 3.71 -68.70 23.93
N ARG A 248 2.40 -68.89 23.82
CA ARG A 248 1.63 -69.85 24.63
C ARG A 248 1.92 -71.30 24.23
N GLU A 249 2.05 -71.57 22.95
CA GLU A 249 2.46 -72.86 22.40
C GLU A 249 3.92 -73.19 22.77
N ASP A 250 4.84 -72.22 22.69
CA ASP A 250 6.24 -72.38 23.14
C ASP A 250 6.33 -72.59 24.66
N TRP A 251 5.47 -71.94 25.44
CA TRP A 251 5.34 -72.17 26.89
C TRP A 251 4.78 -73.57 27.19
N ALA A 252 3.78 -74.04 26.44
CA ALA A 252 3.23 -75.38 26.58
C ALA A 252 4.23 -76.47 26.15
N ALA A 253 4.99 -76.24 25.06
CA ALA A 253 6.01 -77.16 24.55
C ALA A 253 7.24 -77.24 25.47
N ARG A 254 7.65 -76.13 26.11
CA ARG A 254 8.71 -76.14 27.13
C ARG A 254 8.22 -76.59 28.51
N GLY A 255 6.94 -76.41 28.83
CA GLY A 255 6.33 -76.82 30.10
C GLY A 255 5.92 -78.30 30.15
N GLY A 256 5.71 -78.94 28.99
CA GLY A 256 5.24 -80.31 28.87
C GLY A 256 6.23 -81.41 29.27
N ASN A 257 7.50 -81.07 29.57
CA ASN A 257 8.53 -82.06 29.93
C ASN A 257 9.05 -81.93 31.38
N ARG A 258 8.31 -81.25 32.26
CA ARG A 258 8.58 -81.20 33.72
C ARG A 258 7.44 -81.72 34.60
N ALA A 259 6.35 -82.18 34.00
CA ALA A 259 5.18 -82.70 34.72
C ALA A 259 5.12 -84.24 34.80
N ALA A 260 6.16 -84.95 34.37
CA ALA A 260 6.27 -86.42 34.45
C ALA A 260 7.46 -86.89 35.32
N MET A 261 7.87 -86.07 36.29
CA MET A 261 8.84 -86.47 37.33
C MET A 261 8.62 -85.68 38.61
N ALA A 262 7.48 -85.90 39.27
CA ALA A 262 7.22 -85.47 40.64
C ALA A 262 6.07 -86.28 41.25
N GLU A 263 6.27 -87.59 41.35
CA GLU A 263 5.59 -88.42 42.34
C GLU A 263 6.63 -89.44 42.83
N ASP A 264 7.46 -89.02 43.79
CA ASP A 264 7.71 -89.75 45.05
C ASP A 264 8.77 -89.04 45.93
N VAL A 265 8.62 -89.18 47.25
CA VAL A 265 9.49 -88.75 48.37
C VAL A 265 9.18 -87.37 49.02
N PHE A 266 8.22 -87.34 49.95
CA PHE A 266 8.45 -87.23 51.42
C PHE A 266 7.12 -86.97 52.16
N ASP A 267 6.57 -88.01 52.81
CA ASP A 267 5.57 -87.87 53.88
C ASP A 267 6.31 -87.76 55.23
N PRO A 268 6.11 -86.71 56.04
CA PRO A 268 6.52 -86.67 57.44
C PRO A 268 5.30 -86.65 58.37
N ASP A 269 4.76 -87.83 58.65
CA ASP A 269 4.06 -88.09 59.92
C ASP A 269 5.02 -88.88 60.85
N GLU A 270 6.26 -88.40 61.04
CA GLU A 270 7.21 -88.92 62.05
C GLU A 270 8.15 -87.81 62.56
N LEU A 271 7.61 -86.87 63.37
CA LEU A 271 8.16 -86.31 64.63
C LEU A 271 7.31 -85.16 65.17
#